data_AF-A0A022MML1-F1
#
_entry.id   AF-A0A022MML1-F1
#
_cell.length_a   1.000
_cell.length_b   1.000
_cell.length_c   1.000
_cell.angle_alpha   90.00
_cell.angle_beta   90.00
_cell.angle_gamma   90.00
#
_symmetry.space_group_name_H-M   'P 1'
#
loop_
_entity.id
_entity.type
_entity.pdbx_description
1 polymer ?
#
loop_
_entity_poly.entity_id
_entity_poly.type
_entity_poly.pdbx_seq_one_letter_code
_entity_poly.pdbx_strand_id
1 'polypeptide(L)'
;MSSTAWAPREAGRARVVLDGRELTPDDVVRLADASAEPFVPAEALARAHRSWKAADRLARAGRLYGRGTGVGAHRSVPVEDPEGTGHGLRLLRSHAGGAGAELPTRQVRAMLAVRANQLLAGGSGIQPAFVTALAEALRLGVHPAVNEYGGLGTGDLTALAQTGLTLIGERPWRTAAPAPGPAPAPGPAAVPDGVGGPSAPVPPTAPAPAAA
;
A
#
# COMPACT_ATOMS: atom_id res chain seq x y z
N MET A 1 30.28 -34.40 -27.18
CA MET A 1 30.66 -33.92 -25.83
C MET A 1 29.88 -32.64 -25.60
N SER A 2 28.77 -32.75 -24.86
CA SER A 2 27.77 -31.69 -24.74
C SER A 2 28.30 -30.47 -24.01
N SER A 3 28.15 -29.32 -24.67
CA SER A 3 28.29 -27.98 -24.11
C SER A 3 27.30 -27.82 -22.95
N THR A 4 27.80 -27.61 -21.74
CA THR A 4 26.97 -27.17 -20.61
C THR A 4 26.62 -25.71 -20.83
N ALA A 5 25.39 -25.47 -21.30
CA ALA A 5 24.81 -24.15 -21.38
C ALA A 5 24.81 -23.50 -19.98
N TRP A 6 25.52 -22.39 -19.87
CA TRP A 6 25.44 -21.45 -18.76
C TRP A 6 23.98 -21.00 -18.58
N ALA A 7 23.38 -21.34 -17.44
CA ALA A 7 22.12 -20.74 -17.03
C ALA A 7 22.38 -19.28 -16.64
N PRO A 8 21.57 -18.31 -17.10
CA PRO A 8 21.72 -16.94 -16.66
C PRO A 8 21.44 -16.90 -15.15
N ARG A 9 22.41 -16.39 -14.38
CA ARG A 9 22.17 -15.96 -12.99
C ARG A 9 20.98 -14.99 -13.06
N GLU A 10 19.92 -15.23 -12.27
CA GLU A 10 18.87 -14.22 -12.08
C GLU A 10 19.58 -12.89 -11.82
N ALA A 11 19.43 -11.95 -12.75
CA ALA A 11 19.93 -10.61 -12.55
C ALA A 11 19.21 -10.08 -11.32
N GLY A 12 19.90 -10.01 -10.18
CA GLY A 12 19.32 -9.62 -8.92
C GLY A 12 18.53 -8.33 -9.13
N ARG A 13 17.23 -8.36 -8.80
CA ARG A 13 16.36 -7.19 -8.94
C ARG A 13 17.05 -6.00 -8.29
N ALA A 14 16.98 -4.85 -8.97
CA ALA A 14 17.53 -3.62 -8.43
C ALA A 14 16.98 -3.39 -7.01
N ARG A 15 17.81 -2.93 -6.07
CA ARG A 15 17.41 -2.75 -4.68
C ARG A 15 16.99 -1.31 -4.41
N VAL A 16 16.08 -1.14 -3.47
CA VAL A 16 15.72 0.14 -2.85
C VAL A 16 16.02 0.04 -1.37
N VAL A 17 16.80 0.98 -0.83
CA VAL A 17 17.17 0.99 0.57
C VAL A 17 16.06 1.65 1.39
N LEU A 18 15.52 0.92 2.36
CA LEU A 18 14.62 1.44 3.38
C LEU A 18 15.47 1.67 4.65
N ASP A 19 16.01 2.86 4.82
CA ASP A 19 16.88 3.21 5.94
C ASP A 19 16.20 4.13 6.97
N GLY A 20 14.98 4.59 6.69
CA GLY A 20 14.21 5.53 7.50
C GLY A 20 14.56 7.00 7.34
N ARG A 21 15.34 7.39 6.31
CA ARG A 21 15.78 8.77 6.10
C ARG A 21 15.77 9.21 4.64
N GLU A 22 16.25 8.39 3.72
CA GLU A 22 16.62 8.83 2.37
C GLU A 22 15.71 8.29 1.26
N LEU A 23 14.56 7.71 1.62
CA LEU A 23 13.61 7.18 0.65
C LEU A 23 13.05 8.30 -0.25
N THR A 24 13.25 8.15 -1.56
CA THR A 24 12.77 9.12 -2.55
C THR A 24 11.41 8.72 -3.14
N PRO A 25 10.67 9.65 -3.78
CA PRO A 25 9.45 9.31 -4.53
C PRO A 25 9.70 8.25 -5.63
N ASP A 26 10.84 8.31 -6.31
CA ASP A 26 11.19 7.34 -7.37
C ASP A 26 11.40 5.94 -6.79
N ASP A 27 12.00 5.84 -5.60
CA ASP A 27 12.13 4.58 -4.89
C ASP A 27 10.77 4.00 -4.47
N VAL A 28 9.84 4.85 -4.03
CA VAL A 28 8.46 4.44 -3.73
C VAL A 28 7.79 3.89 -4.98
N VAL A 29 7.93 4.58 -6.12
CA VAL A 29 7.41 4.12 -7.41
C VAL A 29 7.99 2.76 -7.79
N ARG A 30 9.31 2.58 -7.68
CA ARG A 30 9.99 1.31 -7.99
C ARG A 30 9.51 0.15 -7.13
N LEU A 31 9.28 0.38 -5.83
CA LEU A 31 8.73 -0.63 -4.92
C LEU A 31 7.24 -0.90 -5.21
N ALA A 32 6.46 0.13 -5.49
CA ALA A 32 5.04 0.02 -5.84
C ALA A 32 4.83 -0.82 -7.11
N ASP A 33 5.68 -0.60 -8.12
CA ASP A 33 5.65 -1.29 -9.42
C ASP A 33 6.40 -2.63 -9.43
N ALA A 34 6.94 -3.05 -8.27
CA ALA A 34 7.71 -4.29 -8.11
C ALA A 34 8.91 -4.42 -9.10
N SER A 35 9.44 -3.28 -9.55
CA SER A 35 10.66 -3.20 -10.37
C SER A 35 11.94 -3.19 -9.52
N ALA A 36 11.79 -3.08 -8.20
CA ALA A 36 12.87 -3.21 -7.23
C ALA A 36 12.44 -3.98 -5.98
N GLU A 37 13.43 -4.55 -5.27
CA GLU A 37 13.21 -5.19 -3.99
C GLU A 37 13.59 -4.28 -2.81
N PRO A 38 12.83 -4.31 -1.71
CA PRO A 38 13.20 -3.57 -0.51
C PRO A 38 14.42 -4.21 0.16
N PHE A 39 15.36 -3.37 0.58
CA PHE A 39 16.48 -3.75 1.42
C PHE A 39 16.46 -2.94 2.70
N VAL A 40 16.42 -3.63 3.84
CA VAL A 40 16.43 -2.98 5.16
C VAL A 40 17.82 -3.16 5.79
N PRO A 41 18.61 -2.10 5.96
CA PRO A 41 19.92 -2.19 6.60
C PRO A 41 19.83 -2.58 8.07
N ALA A 42 20.83 -3.31 8.56
CA ALA A 42 20.87 -3.83 9.93
C ALA A 42 20.87 -2.69 10.97
N GLU A 43 21.56 -1.59 10.67
CA GLU A 43 21.61 -0.39 11.50
C GLU A 43 20.27 0.33 11.61
N ALA A 44 19.43 0.26 10.57
CA ALA A 44 18.08 0.81 10.58
C ALA A 44 17.16 -0.03 11.49
N LEU A 45 17.24 -1.35 11.40
CA LEU A 45 16.55 -2.27 12.31
C LEU A 45 17.02 -2.12 13.75
N ALA A 46 18.33 -2.00 13.99
CA ALA A 46 18.88 -1.78 15.32
C ALA A 46 18.35 -0.48 15.95
N ARG A 47 18.15 0.56 15.14
CA ARG A 47 17.60 1.85 15.59
C ARG A 47 16.11 1.73 15.95
N ALA A 48 15.32 1.05 15.13
CA ALA A 48 13.93 0.71 15.48
C ALA A 48 13.85 -0.13 16.76
N HIS A 49 14.76 -1.09 16.94
CA HIS A 49 14.82 -1.94 18.13
C HIS A 49 15.12 -1.14 19.41
N ARG A 50 16.04 -0.17 19.36
CA ARG A 50 16.30 0.75 20.49
C ARG A 50 15.06 1.57 20.85
N SER A 51 14.34 2.06 19.84
CA SER A 51 13.07 2.79 20.01
C SER A 51 12.01 1.95 20.73
N TRP A 52 11.81 0.70 20.27
CA TRP A 52 10.89 -0.24 20.88
C TRP A 52 11.20 -0.54 22.34
N LYS A 53 12.47 -0.81 22.67
CA LYS A 53 12.90 -1.01 24.06
C LYS A 53 12.65 0.22 24.93
N ALA A 54 12.87 1.42 24.40
CA ALA A 54 12.57 2.64 25.14
C ALA A 54 11.06 2.80 25.39
N ALA A 55 10.23 2.58 24.37
CA ALA A 55 8.77 2.64 24.49
C ALA A 55 8.22 1.59 25.47
N ASP A 56 8.75 0.37 25.47
CA ASP A 56 8.35 -0.67 26.43
C ASP A 56 8.66 -0.27 27.87
N ARG A 57 9.87 0.24 28.14
CA ARG A 57 10.24 0.75 29.48
C ARG A 57 9.35 1.91 29.92
N LEU A 58 9.08 2.88 29.02
CA LEU A 58 8.23 4.02 29.32
C LEU A 58 6.79 3.62 29.62
N ALA A 59 6.26 2.65 28.87
CA ALA A 59 4.93 2.11 29.09
C ALA A 59 4.79 1.37 30.43
N ARG A 60 5.87 0.72 30.91
CA ARG A 60 5.89 0.08 32.23
C ARG A 60 6.05 1.08 33.38
N ALA A 61 6.72 2.20 33.14
CA ALA A 61 7.00 3.22 34.15
C ALA A 61 5.91 4.29 34.29
N GLY A 62 4.97 4.41 33.35
CA GLY A 62 3.95 5.44 33.39
C GLY A 62 2.98 5.44 32.21
N ARG A 63 2.29 6.57 32.04
CA ARG A 63 1.20 6.74 31.07
C ARG A 63 1.74 7.14 29.69
N LEU A 64 2.01 6.14 28.84
CA LEU A 64 2.27 6.36 27.42
C LEU A 64 0.95 6.38 26.63
N TYR A 65 0.69 7.46 25.89
CA TYR A 65 -0.52 7.61 25.06
C TYR A 65 -0.73 6.41 24.12
N GLY A 66 -1.92 5.82 24.14
CA GLY A 66 -2.28 4.66 23.30
C GLY A 66 -1.67 3.32 23.73
N ARG A 67 -0.91 3.27 24.84
CA ARG A 67 -0.38 2.02 25.42
C ARG A 67 -0.73 1.86 26.90
N GLY A 68 -0.48 2.89 27.71
CA GLY A 68 -0.91 2.98 29.11
C GLY A 68 -2.17 3.84 29.32
N THR A 69 -2.64 4.52 28.27
CA THR A 69 -3.91 5.25 28.25
C THR A 69 -4.66 5.00 26.95
N GLY A 70 -5.94 5.37 26.91
CA GLY A 70 -6.72 5.39 25.67
C GLY A 70 -6.21 6.40 24.62
N VAL A 71 -6.93 6.51 23.52
CA VAL A 71 -6.62 7.43 22.41
C VAL A 71 -7.77 8.44 22.19
N GLY A 72 -7.47 9.54 21.50
CA GLY A 72 -8.46 10.56 21.15
C GLY A 72 -9.15 11.18 22.36
N ALA A 73 -10.48 11.12 22.40
CA ALA A 73 -11.28 11.59 23.54
C ALA A 73 -10.91 10.86 24.85
N HIS A 74 -10.41 9.62 24.78
CA HIS A 74 -10.04 8.82 25.94
C HIS A 74 -8.54 8.91 26.30
N ARG A 75 -7.81 9.92 25.80
CA ARG A 75 -6.35 10.07 26.05
C ARG A 75 -5.94 10.07 27.52
N SER A 76 -6.82 10.50 28.41
CA SER A 76 -6.58 10.57 29.86
C SER A 76 -7.07 9.34 30.62
N VAL A 77 -7.80 8.44 29.95
CA VAL A 77 -8.37 7.24 30.58
C VAL A 77 -7.26 6.17 30.69
N PRO A 78 -6.96 5.66 31.89
CA PRO A 78 -6.01 4.56 32.07
C PRO A 78 -6.46 3.30 31.35
N VAL A 79 -5.50 2.50 30.87
CA VAL A 79 -5.76 1.12 30.45
C VAL A 79 -5.48 0.21 31.65
N GLU A 80 -6.51 -0.50 32.12
CA GLU A 80 -6.42 -1.38 33.31
C GLU A 80 -5.82 -2.78 33.00
N ASP A 81 -5.38 -2.99 31.77
CA ASP A 81 -4.76 -4.23 31.28
C ASP A 81 -3.23 -4.05 31.13
N PRO A 82 -2.43 -4.40 32.16
CA PRO A 82 -0.98 -4.22 32.15
C PRO A 82 -0.23 -5.12 31.16
N GLU A 83 -0.86 -6.19 30.62
CA GLU A 83 -0.27 -7.02 29.56
C GLU A 83 -0.56 -6.48 28.14
N GLY A 84 -1.44 -5.49 28.00
CA GLY A 84 -1.52 -4.55 26.87
C GLY A 84 -1.93 -5.13 25.50
N THR A 85 -2.02 -6.45 25.35
CA THR A 85 -2.38 -7.10 24.07
C THR A 85 -3.83 -6.82 23.69
N GLY A 86 -4.74 -6.86 24.66
CA GLY A 86 -6.17 -6.62 24.42
C GLY A 86 -6.47 -5.18 23.98
N HIS A 87 -5.80 -4.19 24.58
CA HIS A 87 -6.03 -2.79 24.22
C HIS A 87 -5.62 -2.48 22.78
N GLY A 88 -4.40 -2.84 22.38
CA GLY A 88 -3.92 -2.62 21.02
C GLY A 88 -4.81 -3.29 19.98
N LEU A 89 -5.28 -4.51 20.25
CA LEU A 89 -6.18 -5.21 19.36
C LEU A 89 -7.54 -4.55 19.23
N ARG A 90 -8.12 -4.06 20.33
CA ARG A 90 -9.37 -3.28 20.30
C ARG A 90 -9.21 -2.02 19.45
N LEU A 91 -8.07 -1.32 19.55
CA LEU A 91 -7.80 -0.15 18.70
C LEU A 91 -7.74 -0.53 17.22
N LEU A 92 -7.02 -1.60 16.85
CA LEU A 92 -6.98 -2.06 15.46
C LEU A 92 -8.39 -2.37 14.93
N ARG A 93 -9.17 -3.16 15.67
CA ARG A 93 -10.52 -3.55 15.25
C ARG A 93 -11.48 -2.37 15.16
N SER A 94 -11.45 -1.43 16.11
CA SER A 94 -12.35 -0.27 16.10
C SER A 94 -12.02 0.76 15.03
N HIS A 95 -10.75 0.82 14.58
CA HIS A 95 -10.32 1.76 13.55
C HIS A 95 -10.33 1.16 12.14
N ALA A 96 -10.48 -0.17 11.98
CA ALA A 96 -10.56 -0.82 10.67
C ALA A 96 -11.92 -0.66 9.96
N GLY A 97 -12.60 0.47 10.14
CA GLY A 97 -13.94 0.78 9.60
C GLY A 97 -13.95 1.34 8.18
N GLY A 98 -13.04 0.90 7.31
CA GLY A 98 -12.95 1.38 5.94
C GLY A 98 -14.13 0.94 5.06
N ALA A 99 -14.49 1.78 4.09
CA ALA A 99 -15.63 1.55 3.19
C ALA A 99 -15.27 1.84 1.72
N GLY A 100 -16.14 1.44 0.80
CA GLY A 100 -15.90 1.58 -0.65
C GLY A 100 -15.02 0.48 -1.20
N ALA A 101 -14.52 0.68 -2.42
CA ALA A 101 -13.70 -0.30 -3.13
C ALA A 101 -12.34 -0.53 -2.42
N GLU A 102 -11.75 -1.71 -2.63
CA GLU A 102 -10.36 -1.94 -2.26
C GLU A 102 -9.45 -1.06 -3.14
N LEU A 103 -8.48 -0.39 -2.53
CA LEU A 103 -7.49 0.43 -3.23
C LEU A 103 -6.66 -0.44 -4.19
N PRO A 104 -6.25 0.11 -5.35
CA PRO A 104 -5.38 -0.57 -6.29
C PRO A 104 -4.10 -1.08 -5.62
N THR A 105 -3.66 -2.29 -5.97
CA THR A 105 -2.45 -2.94 -5.42
C THR A 105 -1.24 -2.00 -5.41
N ARG A 106 -1.04 -1.25 -6.50
CA ARG A 106 0.06 -0.28 -6.63
C ARG A 106 0.05 0.76 -5.50
N GLN A 107 -1.12 1.29 -5.14
CA GLN A 107 -1.26 2.30 -4.09
C GLN A 107 -1.01 1.70 -2.70
N VAL A 108 -1.53 0.48 -2.46
CA VAL A 108 -1.28 -0.22 -1.19
C VAL A 108 0.21 -0.52 -1.04
N ARG A 109 0.90 -0.98 -2.08
CA ARG A 109 2.36 -1.21 -2.05
C ARG A 109 3.14 0.08 -1.79
N ALA A 110 2.76 1.20 -2.41
CA ALA A 110 3.37 2.50 -2.12
C ALA A 110 3.21 2.87 -0.63
N MET A 111 2.01 2.69 -0.06
CA MET A 111 1.73 2.89 1.36
C MET A 111 2.61 1.99 2.25
N LEU A 112 2.76 0.70 1.91
CA LEU A 112 3.62 -0.22 2.68
C LEU A 112 5.09 0.23 2.65
N ALA A 113 5.61 0.68 1.50
CA ALA A 113 6.98 1.14 1.35
C ALA A 113 7.26 2.39 2.20
N VAL A 114 6.39 3.39 2.10
CA VAL A 114 6.47 4.60 2.92
C VAL A 114 6.38 4.24 4.40
N ARG A 115 5.44 3.39 4.78
CA ARG A 115 5.24 3.02 6.18
C ARG A 115 6.43 2.25 6.75
N ALA A 116 6.96 1.28 6.01
CA ALA A 116 8.15 0.53 6.43
C ALA A 116 9.33 1.47 6.68
N ASN A 117 9.58 2.44 5.77
CA ASN A 117 10.63 3.42 5.94
C ASN A 117 10.39 4.35 7.14
N GLN A 118 9.18 4.88 7.31
CA GLN A 118 8.83 5.73 8.46
C GLN A 118 9.10 5.04 9.80
N LEU A 119 8.77 3.74 9.92
CA LEU A 119 9.00 2.98 11.15
C LEU A 119 10.48 2.77 11.44
N LEU A 120 11.34 2.75 10.41
CA LEU A 120 12.79 2.66 10.55
C LEU A 120 13.44 3.96 11.00
N ALA A 121 12.77 5.11 10.91
CA ALA A 121 13.30 6.37 11.44
C ALA A 121 13.65 6.26 12.95
N GLY A 122 12.99 5.36 13.69
CA GLY A 122 13.34 5.01 15.07
C GLY A 122 12.62 5.86 16.13
N GLY A 123 11.52 6.52 15.77
CA GLY A 123 10.68 7.30 16.70
C GLY A 123 9.37 6.63 17.10
N SER A 124 9.00 5.49 16.51
CA SER A 124 7.65 4.92 16.64
C SER A 124 7.44 4.01 17.86
N GLY A 125 8.52 3.45 18.43
CA GLY A 125 8.40 2.44 19.50
C GLY A 125 7.78 1.10 19.05
N ILE A 126 7.61 0.86 17.74
CA ILE A 126 6.99 -0.37 17.22
C ILE A 126 7.95 -1.56 17.33
N GLN A 127 7.43 -2.77 17.54
CA GLN A 127 8.22 -3.99 17.45
C GLN A 127 8.84 -4.14 16.04
N PRO A 128 10.17 -4.29 15.89
CA PRO A 128 10.84 -4.31 14.58
C PRO A 128 10.35 -5.38 13.61
N ALA A 129 9.81 -6.50 14.12
CA ALA A 129 9.24 -7.56 13.30
C ALA A 129 8.12 -7.08 12.36
N PHE A 130 7.37 -6.03 12.72
CA PHE A 130 6.38 -5.42 11.84
C PHE A 130 7.02 -4.77 10.61
N VAL A 131 8.19 -4.15 10.76
CA VAL A 131 8.93 -3.58 9.63
C VAL A 131 9.41 -4.68 8.69
N THR A 132 9.96 -5.75 9.26
CA THR A 132 10.37 -6.94 8.49
C THR A 132 9.20 -7.52 7.72
N ALA A 133 8.03 -7.67 8.35
CA ALA A 133 6.83 -8.19 7.69
C ALA A 133 6.34 -7.29 6.55
N LEU A 134 6.41 -5.95 6.70
CA LEU A 134 6.07 -5.01 5.62
C LEU A 134 7.04 -5.12 4.43
N ALA A 135 8.34 -5.21 4.69
CA ALA A 135 9.35 -5.38 3.66
C ALA A 135 9.21 -6.73 2.94
N GLU A 136 8.92 -7.81 3.68
CA GLU A 136 8.66 -9.12 3.12
C GLU A 136 7.37 -9.13 2.28
N ALA A 137 6.31 -8.44 2.69
CA ALA A 137 5.10 -8.32 1.90
C ALA A 137 5.37 -7.66 0.54
N LEU A 138 6.16 -6.58 0.54
CA LEU A 138 6.61 -5.91 -0.69
C LEU A 138 7.42 -6.86 -1.60
N ARG A 139 8.37 -7.60 -1.01
CA ARG A 139 9.22 -8.57 -1.73
C ARG A 139 8.41 -9.72 -2.33
N LEU A 140 7.46 -10.27 -1.57
CA LEU A 140 6.62 -11.40 -1.96
C LEU A 140 5.46 -11.02 -2.90
N GLY A 141 5.22 -9.73 -3.15
CA GLY A 141 4.11 -9.31 -4.00
C GLY A 141 2.73 -9.43 -3.34
N VAL A 142 2.67 -9.51 -2.01
CA VAL A 142 1.43 -9.60 -1.24
C VAL A 142 1.10 -8.27 -0.57
N HIS A 143 -0.19 -8.00 -0.34
CA HIS A 143 -0.65 -6.77 0.27
C HIS A 143 -1.94 -6.95 1.09
N PRO A 144 -2.21 -6.10 2.08
CA PRO A 144 -3.51 -6.08 2.76
C PRO A 144 -4.61 -5.56 1.82
N ALA A 145 -5.86 -5.92 2.13
CA ALA A 145 -7.03 -5.24 1.61
C ALA A 145 -7.22 -3.92 2.37
N VAL A 146 -7.11 -2.80 1.67
CA VAL A 146 -7.34 -1.45 2.22
C VAL A 146 -8.43 -0.78 1.40
N ASN A 147 -9.41 -0.16 2.05
CA ASN A 147 -10.54 0.47 1.37
C ASN A 147 -10.31 1.97 1.14
N GLU A 148 -10.95 2.53 0.11
CA GLU A 148 -10.76 3.92 -0.32
C GLU A 148 -11.30 4.98 0.67
N TYR A 149 -12.35 4.67 1.42
CA TYR A 149 -12.98 5.60 2.37
C TYR A 149 -12.69 5.24 3.82
N GLY A 150 -12.75 6.26 4.68
CA GLY A 150 -12.59 6.15 6.13
C GLY A 150 -11.34 6.82 6.69
N GLY A 151 -10.45 7.34 5.84
CA GLY A 151 -9.35 8.22 6.26
C GLY A 151 -9.86 9.62 6.62
N LEU A 152 -9.39 10.18 7.73
CA LEU A 152 -9.74 11.54 8.20
C LEU A 152 -8.54 12.51 8.19
N GLY A 153 -7.45 12.15 7.53
CA GLY A 153 -6.24 12.97 7.44
C GLY A 153 -4.95 12.16 7.62
N THR A 154 -3.86 12.84 7.96
CA THR A 154 -2.47 12.35 7.97
C THR A 154 -2.17 11.15 8.87
N GLY A 155 -3.11 10.76 9.73
CA GLY A 155 -2.98 9.57 10.57
C GLY A 155 -3.22 8.27 9.83
N ASP A 156 -3.91 8.29 8.68
CA ASP A 156 -4.30 7.11 7.88
C ASP A 156 -4.79 5.92 8.71
N LEU A 157 -5.48 6.21 9.84
CA LEU A 157 -5.75 5.25 10.90
C LEU A 157 -6.49 4.03 10.37
N THR A 158 -7.46 4.25 9.49
CA THR A 158 -8.28 3.19 8.91
C THR A 158 -7.46 2.25 8.03
N ALA A 159 -6.66 2.79 7.11
CA ALA A 159 -5.81 2.00 6.23
C ALA A 159 -4.71 1.24 7.01
N LEU A 160 -4.11 1.89 8.01
CA LEU A 160 -3.08 1.28 8.84
C LEU A 160 -3.64 0.26 9.84
N ALA A 161 -4.86 0.44 10.35
CA ALA A 161 -5.55 -0.54 11.18
C ALA A 161 -5.92 -1.78 10.36
N GLN A 162 -6.47 -1.57 9.15
CA GLN A 162 -6.72 -2.62 8.17
C GLN A 162 -5.45 -3.43 7.83
N THR A 163 -4.32 -2.74 7.66
CA THR A 163 -3.00 -3.35 7.46
C THR A 163 -2.52 -4.11 8.70
N GLY A 164 -2.67 -3.52 9.88
CA GLY A 164 -2.31 -4.13 11.16
C GLY A 164 -3.04 -5.44 11.42
N LEU A 165 -4.35 -5.49 11.15
CA LEU A 165 -5.15 -6.70 11.24
C LEU A 165 -4.69 -7.80 10.28
N THR A 166 -4.26 -7.45 9.07
CA THR A 166 -3.66 -8.42 8.13
C THR A 166 -2.31 -8.94 8.64
N LEU A 167 -1.46 -8.07 9.20
CA LEU A 167 -0.15 -8.45 9.75
C LEU A 167 -0.25 -9.43 10.92
N ILE A 168 -1.32 -9.34 11.73
CA ILE A 168 -1.56 -10.27 12.85
C ILE A 168 -2.43 -11.48 12.48
N GLY A 169 -2.84 -11.61 11.22
CA GLY A 169 -3.59 -12.76 10.71
C GLY A 169 -5.11 -12.73 10.89
N GLU A 170 -5.71 -11.60 11.30
CA GLU A 170 -7.17 -11.46 11.39
C GLU A 170 -7.84 -11.13 10.06
N ARG A 171 -7.05 -10.70 9.07
CA ARG A 171 -7.51 -10.44 7.70
C ARG A 171 -6.58 -11.12 6.71
N PRO A 172 -7.09 -11.64 5.58
CA PRO A 172 -6.26 -12.34 4.61
C PRO A 172 -5.29 -11.37 3.91
N TRP A 173 -4.18 -11.92 3.46
CA TRP A 173 -3.33 -11.29 2.46
C TRP A 173 -3.95 -11.42 1.07
N ARG A 174 -3.77 -10.40 0.24
CA ARG A 174 -4.06 -10.41 -1.19
C ARG A 174 -2.77 -10.63 -1.97
N THR A 175 -2.86 -11.35 -3.08
CA THR A 175 -1.79 -11.43 -4.08
C THR A 175 -2.18 -10.56 -5.27
N ALA A 176 -1.23 -9.88 -5.90
CA ALA A 176 -1.49 -9.32 -7.22
C ALA A 176 -1.91 -10.46 -8.17
N ALA A 177 -3.00 -10.28 -8.92
CA ALA A 177 -3.21 -11.12 -10.11
C ALA A 177 -1.97 -10.96 -11.01
N PRO A 178 -1.54 -12.01 -11.75
CA PRO A 178 -0.44 -11.86 -12.70
C PRO A 178 -0.72 -10.64 -13.56
N ALA A 179 0.27 -9.75 -13.68
CA ALA A 179 0.11 -8.52 -14.45
C ALA A 179 -0.48 -8.89 -15.82
N PRO A 180 -1.54 -8.21 -16.30
CA PRO A 180 -1.86 -8.32 -17.71
C PRO A 180 -0.56 -8.00 -18.45
N GLY A 181 -0.18 -8.87 -19.40
CA GLY A 181 0.99 -8.65 -20.24
C GLY A 181 0.96 -7.21 -20.80
N PRO A 182 2.12 -6.66 -21.20
CA PRO A 182 2.19 -5.29 -21.69
C PRO A 182 1.04 -5.04 -22.64
N ALA A 183 0.22 -4.02 -22.35
CA ALA A 183 -0.85 -3.62 -23.25
C ALA A 183 -0.22 -3.49 -24.64
N PRO A 184 -0.79 -4.13 -25.68
CA PRO A 184 -0.24 -4.02 -27.02
C PRO A 184 -0.03 -2.54 -27.30
N ALA A 185 1.18 -2.18 -27.76
CA ALA A 185 1.47 -0.82 -28.17
C ALA A 185 0.30 -0.34 -29.03
N PRO A 186 -0.22 0.88 -28.84
CA PRO A 186 -1.26 1.39 -29.71
C PRO A 186 -0.75 1.23 -31.13
N GLY A 187 -1.41 0.35 -31.90
CA GLY A 187 -1.13 0.22 -33.31
C GLY A 187 -1.27 1.58 -33.97
N PRO A 188 -0.61 1.82 -35.12
CA PRO A 188 -0.78 3.08 -35.83
C PRO A 188 -2.27 3.39 -35.93
N ALA A 189 -2.66 4.55 -35.39
CA ALA A 189 -4.05 4.96 -35.37
C ALA A 189 -4.61 4.74 -36.78
N ALA A 190 -5.61 3.86 -36.90
CA ALA A 190 -6.29 3.69 -38.16
C ALA A 190 -6.84 5.08 -38.53
N VAL A 191 -6.29 5.65 -39.60
CA VAL A 191 -6.83 6.84 -40.22
C VAL A 191 -8.27 6.48 -40.57
N PRO A 192 -9.29 7.21 -40.06
CA PRO A 192 -10.65 6.91 -40.45
C PRO A 192 -10.78 7.13 -41.96
N ASP A 193 -11.06 6.05 -42.70
CA ASP A 193 -11.48 6.11 -44.09
C ASP A 193 -12.82 6.84 -44.14
N GLY A 194 -12.80 8.14 -44.41
CA GLY A 194 -14.03 8.90 -44.54
C GLY A 194 -13.89 10.40 -44.34
N VAL A 195 -13.02 11.06 -45.10
CA VAL A 195 -13.26 12.48 -45.40
C VAL A 195 -14.33 12.52 -46.50
N GLY A 196 -15.58 12.73 -46.09
CA GLY A 196 -16.71 12.89 -46.99
C GLY A 196 -16.46 14.02 -47.99
N GLY A 197 -16.53 13.69 -49.27
CA GLY A 197 -16.62 14.68 -50.35
C GLY A 197 -17.90 15.52 -50.24
N PRO A 198 -17.98 16.66 -50.94
CA PRO A 198 -19.11 17.58 -50.83
C PRO A 198 -20.43 16.90 -51.26
N SER A 199 -21.45 17.06 -50.40
CA SER A 199 -22.81 16.55 -50.60
C SER A 199 -23.44 17.09 -51.89
N ALA A 200 -24.00 16.21 -52.71
CA ALA A 200 -24.89 16.58 -53.81
C ALA A 200 -26.22 17.16 -53.26
N PRO A 201 -26.91 18.06 -54.01
CA PRO A 201 -28.16 18.66 -53.58
C PRO A 201 -29.34 17.67 -53.64
N VAL A 202 -30.21 17.74 -52.63
CA VAL A 202 -31.43 16.93 -52.47
C VAL A 202 -32.56 17.52 -53.33
N PRO A 203 -33.31 16.71 -54.12
CA PRO A 203 -34.47 17.19 -54.88
C PRO A 203 -35.71 17.40 -53.96
N PRO A 204 -36.63 18.33 -54.31
CA PRO A 204 -37.79 18.61 -53.49
C PRO A 204 -38.84 17.49 -53.53
N THR A 205 -39.36 17.14 -52.36
CA THR A 205 -40.47 16.19 -52.15
C THR A 205 -41.83 16.83 -52.48
N ALA A 206 -42.67 16.12 -53.23
CA ALA A 206 -44.04 16.54 -53.54
C ALA A 206 -44.98 16.43 -52.31
N PRO A 207 -46.00 17.29 -52.17
CA PRO A 207 -46.95 17.23 -51.06
C PRO A 207 -47.99 16.11 -51.24
N ALA A 208 -48.35 15.44 -50.15
CA ALA A 208 -49.43 14.46 -50.09
C ALA A 208 -50.81 15.16 -49.96
N PRO A 209 -51.90 14.57 -50.49
CA PRO A 209 -53.21 15.22 -50.60
C PRO A 209 -53.98 15.27 -49.26
N ALA A 210 -54.74 16.36 -49.08
CA ALA A 210 -55.68 16.55 -47.97
C ALA A 210 -56.93 15.66 -48.15
N ALA A 211 -57.33 14.96 -47.08
CA ALA A 211 -58.61 14.27 -47.00
C ALA A 211 -59.69 15.24 -46.48
N ALA A 212 -60.90 15.06 -47.03
CA ALA A 212 -62.09 15.90 -46.92
C ALA A 212 -62.72 16.00 -45.52
#